data_AF-A0A821F3C5-F1
#
_entry.id   AF-A0A821F3C5-F1
#
_cell.length_a   1.000
_cell.length_b   1.000
_cell.length_c   1.000
_cell.angle_alpha   90.00
_cell.angle_beta   90.00
_cell.angle_gamma   90.00
#
_symmetry.space_group_name_H-M   'P 1'
#
loop_
_entity.id
_entity.type
_entity.pdbx_description
1 polymer ?
#
loop_
_entity_poly.entity_id
_entity_poly.type
_entity_poly.pdbx_seq_one_letter_code
_entity_poly.pdbx_strand_id
1 'polypeptide(L)'
;MANKKKDFDPDSELNQAYKNAQHVHFQGIDMDSFIYKNVCPTQAILSVLFNCTHEDLNLGATLTEFKEYSQKFHPKGVGLFDTQMKCVALSSHGPIRDVHNCFAKKQLAEFYSDDEKKEEYAFHFIVYIPFKGYLYELDGLKTAPIDHGAIPEDNEWLDVARPIVQQRIQK
;
A
#
# COMPACT_ATOMS: atom_id res chain seq x y z
N MET A 1 26.79 -36.91 -5.69
CA MET A 1 25.87 -36.49 -4.62
C MET A 1 24.66 -35.86 -5.30
N ALA A 2 23.50 -36.52 -5.23
CA ALA A 2 22.31 -36.08 -5.95
C ALA A 2 21.69 -34.85 -5.29
N ASN A 3 21.51 -33.79 -6.07
CA ASN A 3 20.80 -32.58 -5.69
C ASN A 3 19.31 -32.93 -5.50
N LYS A 4 18.87 -33.13 -4.25
CA LYS A 4 17.44 -33.27 -3.94
C LYS A 4 16.78 -31.92 -4.25
N LYS A 5 15.99 -31.86 -5.32
CA LYS A 5 14.98 -30.81 -5.48
C LYS A 5 14.13 -30.86 -4.20
N LYS A 6 14.10 -29.78 -3.43
CA LYS A 6 13.14 -29.66 -2.33
C LYS A 6 11.75 -29.78 -2.96
N ASP A 7 11.00 -30.79 -2.53
CA ASP A 7 9.63 -30.98 -2.96
C ASP A 7 8.81 -29.73 -2.63
N PHE A 8 7.90 -29.35 -3.51
CA PHE A 8 7.01 -28.22 -3.32
C PHE A 8 6.06 -28.54 -2.17
N ASP A 9 6.25 -27.86 -1.04
CA ASP A 9 5.37 -27.97 0.12
C ASP A 9 4.27 -26.89 0.05
N PRO A 10 3.00 -27.28 -0.23
CA PRO A 10 1.89 -26.36 -0.35
C PRO A 10 1.51 -25.67 0.96
N ASP A 11 2.07 -26.10 2.10
CA ASP A 11 1.78 -25.56 3.43
C ASP A 11 2.99 -24.91 4.09
N SER A 12 4.10 -24.75 3.36
CA SER A 12 5.26 -23.99 3.85
C SER A 12 4.91 -22.54 4.20
N GLU A 13 5.59 -21.96 5.19
CA GLU A 13 5.40 -20.55 5.59
C GLU A 13 5.56 -19.56 4.42
N LEU A 14 6.45 -19.88 3.48
CA LEU A 14 6.66 -19.14 2.24
C LEU A 14 5.39 -19.11 1.36
N ASN A 15 4.59 -20.19 1.41
CA ASN A 15 3.30 -20.26 0.74
C ASN A 15 2.21 -19.51 1.53
N GLN A 16 2.29 -19.48 2.87
CA GLN A 16 1.32 -18.74 3.69
C GLN A 16 1.43 -17.22 3.48
N ALA A 17 2.65 -16.68 3.45
CA ALA A 17 2.88 -15.27 3.12
C ALA A 17 2.37 -14.91 1.71
N TYR A 18 2.59 -15.79 0.73
CA TYR A 18 2.09 -15.61 -0.63
C TYR A 18 0.55 -15.64 -0.69
N LYS A 19 -0.09 -16.60 -0.02
CA LYS A 19 -1.55 -16.68 0.14
C LYS A 19 -2.10 -15.41 0.81
N ASN A 20 -1.44 -14.93 1.87
CA ASN A 20 -1.84 -13.74 2.61
C ASN A 20 -1.72 -12.47 1.76
N ALA A 21 -0.62 -12.32 1.00
CA ALA A 21 -0.38 -11.17 0.13
C ALA A 21 -1.49 -10.97 -0.91
N GLN A 22 -2.16 -12.04 -1.38
CA GLN A 22 -3.31 -11.93 -2.30
C GLN A 22 -4.51 -11.17 -1.72
N HIS A 23 -4.59 -11.06 -0.39
CA HIS A 23 -5.68 -10.39 0.32
C HIS A 23 -5.34 -8.97 0.76
N VAL A 24 -4.09 -8.53 0.60
CA VAL A 24 -3.71 -7.15 0.90
C VAL A 24 -4.38 -6.21 -0.10
N HIS A 25 -5.04 -5.19 0.40
CA HIS A 25 -5.78 -4.23 -0.41
C HIS A 25 -4.89 -3.02 -0.80
N PHE A 26 -5.10 -2.42 -1.99
CA PHE A 26 -4.17 -1.46 -2.63
C PHE A 26 -2.70 -1.90 -2.55
N GLN A 27 -2.38 -2.92 -3.35
CA GLN A 27 -1.02 -3.42 -3.56
C GLN A 27 -0.27 -2.49 -4.50
N GLY A 28 1.06 -2.44 -4.47
CA GLY A 28 1.82 -1.44 -5.21
C GLY A 28 1.47 -1.30 -6.71
N ILE A 29 1.85 -0.16 -7.28
CA ILE A 29 1.61 0.21 -8.67
C ILE A 29 2.96 0.32 -9.36
N ASP A 30 3.05 -0.05 -10.62
CA ASP A 30 4.15 0.42 -11.47
C ASP A 30 3.78 1.85 -11.95
N MET A 31 4.10 2.87 -11.13
CA MET A 31 3.76 4.28 -11.41
C MET A 31 4.78 4.99 -12.29
N ASP A 32 5.40 4.29 -13.24
CA ASP A 32 6.19 4.97 -14.28
C ASP A 32 5.30 5.82 -15.22
N SER A 33 3.97 5.76 -15.08
CA SER A 33 3.02 6.59 -15.83
C SER A 33 2.62 7.88 -15.10
N PHE A 34 2.91 9.01 -15.75
CA PHE A 34 2.68 10.40 -15.32
C PHE A 34 1.24 10.74 -14.84
N ILE A 35 0.26 9.87 -15.11
CA ILE A 35 -1.17 10.08 -14.80
C ILE A 35 -1.43 10.07 -13.28
N TYR A 36 -0.56 9.46 -12.48
CA TYR A 36 -0.89 9.10 -11.09
C TYR A 36 -0.02 9.76 -10.02
N LYS A 37 0.92 10.63 -10.38
CA LYS A 37 1.86 11.27 -9.44
C LYS A 37 1.15 12.02 -8.29
N ASN A 38 -0.02 12.59 -8.54
CA ASN A 38 -0.72 13.40 -7.53
C ASN A 38 -1.56 12.59 -6.53
N VAL A 39 -1.90 11.31 -6.79
CA VAL A 39 -2.76 10.53 -5.88
C VAL A 39 -2.00 9.67 -4.85
N CYS A 40 -0.67 9.63 -4.94
CA CYS A 40 0.19 8.80 -4.09
C CYS A 40 -0.06 8.98 -2.56
N PRO A 41 -0.23 10.19 -2.01
CA PRO A 41 -0.49 10.36 -0.57
C PRO A 41 -1.82 9.73 -0.13
N THR A 42 -2.88 9.97 -0.89
CA THR A 42 -4.21 9.43 -0.59
C THR A 42 -4.22 7.91 -0.73
N GLN A 43 -3.56 7.38 -1.76
CA GLN A 43 -3.39 5.94 -1.92
C GLN A 43 -2.70 5.33 -0.69
N ALA A 44 -1.59 5.90 -0.22
CA ALA A 44 -0.86 5.39 0.95
C ALA A 44 -1.76 5.33 2.20
N ILE A 45 -2.54 6.37 2.47
CA ILE A 45 -3.49 6.40 3.59
C ILE A 45 -4.55 5.30 3.42
N LEU A 46 -5.14 5.18 2.23
CA LEU A 46 -6.16 4.15 1.97
C LEU A 46 -5.58 2.73 2.06
N SER A 47 -4.33 2.51 1.67
CA SER A 47 -3.62 1.24 1.85
C SER A 47 -3.54 0.85 3.33
N VAL A 48 -3.33 1.79 4.26
CA VAL A 48 -3.41 1.49 5.70
C VAL A 48 -4.84 1.17 6.10
N LEU A 49 -5.77 2.09 5.83
CA LEU A 49 -7.16 2.01 6.30
C LEU A 49 -7.89 0.77 5.80
N PHE A 50 -7.63 0.35 4.56
CA PHE A 50 -8.32 -0.79 3.95
C PHE A 50 -7.74 -2.15 4.36
N ASN A 51 -6.54 -2.17 4.95
CA ASN A 51 -5.94 -3.38 5.51
C ASN A 51 -6.02 -3.46 7.05
N CYS A 52 -6.46 -2.39 7.71
CA CYS A 52 -6.66 -2.37 9.15
C CYS A 52 -8.04 -2.94 9.51
N THR A 53 -8.05 -3.87 10.47
CA THR A 53 -9.26 -4.40 11.10
C THR A 53 -9.10 -4.16 12.60
N HIS A 54 -9.57 -3.02 13.08
CA HIS A 54 -9.49 -2.62 14.48
C HIS A 54 -10.86 -2.07 14.91
N GLU A 55 -11.27 -2.29 16.15
CA GLU A 55 -12.59 -1.88 16.65
C GLU A 55 -12.78 -0.35 16.63
N ASP A 56 -11.71 0.39 16.89
CA ASP A 56 -11.71 1.86 16.82
C ASP A 56 -11.80 2.43 15.39
N LEU A 57 -11.62 1.60 14.36
CA LEU A 57 -11.60 2.07 12.98
C LEU A 57 -13.01 2.03 12.35
N ASN A 58 -13.59 3.20 12.17
CA ASN A 58 -14.80 3.39 11.38
C ASN A 58 -14.48 4.14 10.07
N LEU A 59 -14.59 3.45 8.93
CA LEU A 59 -14.34 4.02 7.60
C LEU A 59 -15.45 4.99 7.15
N GLY A 60 -16.64 4.92 7.74
CA GLY A 60 -17.82 5.62 7.23
C GLY A 60 -18.30 5.07 5.88
N ALA A 61 -19.40 5.61 5.37
CA ALA A 61 -20.08 5.08 4.19
C ALA A 61 -19.21 5.18 2.92
N THR A 62 -18.63 6.35 2.66
CA THR A 62 -17.88 6.62 1.41
C THR A 62 -16.66 5.71 1.24
N LEU A 63 -15.84 5.55 2.30
CA LEU A 63 -14.64 4.73 2.20
C LEU A 63 -14.98 3.23 2.26
N THR A 64 -16.04 2.84 2.96
CA THR A 64 -16.55 1.45 2.93
C THR A 64 -17.01 1.07 1.53
N GLU A 65 -17.86 1.89 0.90
CA GLU A 65 -18.34 1.66 -0.46
C GLU A 65 -17.19 1.60 -1.46
N PHE A 66 -16.24 2.54 -1.36
CA PHE A 66 -15.08 2.57 -2.23
C PHE A 66 -14.17 1.33 -2.04
N LYS A 67 -13.98 0.86 -0.80
CA LYS A 67 -13.24 -0.38 -0.49
C LYS A 67 -13.89 -1.57 -1.17
N GLU A 68 -15.21 -1.75 -1.02
CA GLU A 68 -15.96 -2.85 -1.64
C GLU A 68 -15.94 -2.79 -3.18
N TYR A 69 -16.09 -1.59 -3.75
CA TYR A 69 -16.01 -1.37 -5.18
C TYR A 69 -14.63 -1.74 -5.72
N SER A 70 -13.57 -1.22 -5.11
CA SER A 70 -12.19 -1.40 -5.57
C SER A 70 -11.64 -2.80 -5.30
N GLN A 71 -12.22 -3.56 -4.36
CA GLN A 71 -11.91 -4.98 -4.16
C GLN A 71 -12.17 -5.83 -5.40
N LYS A 72 -13.17 -5.47 -6.22
CA LYS A 72 -13.58 -6.21 -7.44
C LYS A 72 -12.51 -6.23 -8.52
N PHE A 73 -11.55 -5.32 -8.46
CA PHE A 73 -10.42 -5.26 -9.40
C PHE A 73 -9.26 -6.20 -9.03
N HIS A 74 -9.43 -7.10 -8.05
CA HIS A 74 -8.46 -8.19 -7.86
C HIS A 74 -8.72 -9.30 -8.89
N PRO A 75 -7.79 -9.59 -9.81
CA PRO A 75 -7.99 -10.69 -10.73
C PRO A 75 -8.01 -12.01 -9.98
N LYS A 76 -9.03 -12.81 -10.26
CA LYS A 76 -9.10 -14.21 -9.81
C LYS A 76 -8.09 -15.02 -10.63
N GLY A 77 -6.89 -15.25 -10.09
CA GLY A 77 -6.14 -16.46 -10.43
C GLY A 77 -4.69 -16.34 -10.86
N VAL A 78 -4.18 -15.26 -11.45
CA VAL A 78 -2.75 -15.21 -11.82
C VAL A 78 -2.25 -13.77 -11.92
N GLY A 79 -1.06 -13.55 -11.36
CA GLY A 79 -0.16 -12.40 -11.45
C GLY A 79 -0.57 -11.24 -12.35
N LEU A 80 -0.86 -10.13 -11.66
CA LEU A 80 -0.89 -8.71 -12.03
C LEU A 80 -2.13 -8.16 -11.33
N PHE A 81 -1.98 -7.76 -10.07
CA PHE A 81 -3.03 -7.04 -9.36
C PHE A 81 -3.42 -5.84 -10.22
N ASP A 82 -4.70 -5.69 -10.57
CA ASP A 82 -5.14 -4.55 -11.37
C ASP A 82 -5.22 -3.29 -10.52
N THR A 83 -4.09 -2.96 -9.88
CA THR A 83 -3.92 -1.76 -9.09
C THR A 83 -4.07 -0.54 -9.98
N GLN A 84 -3.77 -0.64 -11.28
CA GLN A 84 -4.05 0.43 -12.24
C GLN A 84 -5.54 0.78 -12.25
N MET A 85 -6.45 -0.21 -12.34
CA MET A 85 -7.89 0.06 -12.24
C MET A 85 -8.30 0.62 -10.89
N LYS A 86 -7.70 0.18 -9.78
CA LYS A 86 -7.96 0.79 -8.46
C LYS A 86 -7.53 2.26 -8.40
N CYS A 87 -6.47 2.63 -9.10
CA CYS A 87 -5.97 4.02 -9.15
C CYS A 87 -6.81 4.89 -10.07
N VAL A 88 -7.26 4.36 -11.20
CA VAL A 88 -8.24 5.02 -12.07
C VAL A 88 -9.56 5.21 -11.32
N ALA A 89 -10.00 4.20 -10.56
CA ALA A 89 -11.17 4.31 -9.69
C ALA A 89 -10.97 5.40 -8.63
N LEU A 90 -9.81 5.43 -7.96
CA LEU A 90 -9.48 6.44 -6.96
C LEU A 90 -9.47 7.86 -7.55
N SER A 91 -8.83 8.05 -8.70
CA SER A 91 -8.69 9.36 -9.34
C SER A 91 -10.00 9.88 -9.94
N SER A 92 -10.97 9.00 -10.21
CA SER A 92 -12.31 9.35 -10.69
C SER A 92 -13.36 9.42 -9.58
N HIS A 93 -13.05 8.97 -8.35
CA HIS A 93 -13.99 8.96 -7.24
C HIS A 93 -14.22 10.38 -6.69
N GLY A 94 -15.30 11.04 -7.13
CA GLY A 94 -15.63 12.44 -6.85
C GLY A 94 -15.36 12.88 -5.41
N PRO A 95 -16.03 12.29 -4.39
CA PRO A 95 -15.83 12.69 -2.99
C PRO A 95 -14.37 12.60 -2.49
N ILE A 96 -13.64 11.55 -2.87
CA ILE A 96 -12.26 11.35 -2.40
C ILE A 96 -11.32 12.33 -3.11
N ARG A 97 -11.50 12.49 -4.42
CA ARG A 97 -10.74 13.41 -5.25
C ARG A 97 -10.94 14.87 -4.83
N ASP A 98 -12.18 15.25 -4.50
CA ASP A 98 -12.50 16.61 -4.09
C ASP A 98 -11.84 16.94 -2.75
N VAL A 99 -11.90 16.02 -1.78
CA VAL A 99 -11.18 16.16 -0.50
C VAL A 99 -9.66 16.24 -0.73
N HIS A 100 -9.08 15.34 -1.52
CA HIS A 100 -7.66 15.36 -1.86
C HIS A 100 -7.23 16.74 -2.42
N ASN A 101 -8.00 17.26 -3.39
CA ASN A 101 -7.74 18.56 -4.01
C ASN A 101 -7.90 19.73 -3.05
N CYS A 102 -8.85 19.66 -2.11
CA CYS A 102 -9.04 20.71 -1.10
C CYS A 102 -7.83 20.85 -0.17
N PHE A 103 -7.20 19.74 0.22
CA PHE A 103 -5.99 19.77 1.06
C PHE A 103 -4.73 20.11 0.26
N ALA A 104 -4.61 19.61 -0.97
CA ALA A 104 -3.49 19.95 -1.86
C ALA A 104 -3.40 21.46 -2.13
N LYS A 105 -4.55 22.11 -2.40
CA LYS A 105 -4.61 23.56 -2.62
C LYS A 105 -4.24 24.38 -1.39
N LYS A 106 -4.65 23.95 -0.19
CA LYS A 106 -4.35 24.64 1.08
C LYS A 106 -2.87 24.52 1.44
N GLN A 107 -2.31 23.32 1.32
CA GLN A 107 -0.91 23.06 1.63
C GLN A 107 0.05 23.88 0.74
N LEU A 108 -0.29 24.06 -0.54
CA LEU A 108 0.50 24.91 -1.46
C LEU A 108 0.39 26.41 -1.18
N ALA A 109 -0.69 26.85 -0.54
CA ALA A 109 -0.93 28.27 -0.23
C ALA A 109 -0.35 28.69 1.13
N GLU A 110 -0.28 27.77 2.10
CA GLU A 110 0.18 28.06 3.47
C GLU A 110 1.69 27.93 3.67
N PHE A 111 2.39 27.11 2.87
CA PHE A 111 3.78 26.73 3.15
C PHE A 111 4.83 27.24 2.16
N TYR A 112 4.45 27.75 0.98
CA TYR A 112 5.42 28.06 -0.09
C TYR A 112 5.18 29.40 -0.77
N SER A 113 6.27 30.14 -0.99
CA SER A 113 6.30 31.34 -1.83
C SER A 113 6.21 30.98 -3.33
N ASP A 114 5.80 31.92 -4.19
CA ASP A 114 5.63 31.67 -5.63
C ASP A 114 6.89 31.15 -6.34
N ASP A 115 8.08 31.42 -5.79
CA ASP A 115 9.38 30.99 -6.35
C ASP A 115 9.80 29.56 -5.94
N GLU A 116 9.31 29.02 -4.81
CA GLU A 116 9.60 27.65 -4.34
C GLU A 116 8.74 26.57 -5.04
N LYS A 117 7.76 26.98 -5.83
CA LYS A 117 6.82 26.10 -6.55
C LYS A 117 7.44 25.31 -7.70
N LYS A 118 8.73 25.54 -8.02
CA LYS A 118 9.41 24.97 -9.19
C LYS A 118 10.31 23.78 -8.89
N GLU A 119 10.66 23.49 -7.64
CA GLU A 119 11.40 22.27 -7.31
C GLU A 119 10.43 21.11 -7.01
N GLU A 120 10.65 20.00 -7.69
CA GLU A 120 9.79 18.83 -7.79
C GLU A 120 9.72 18.06 -6.45
N TYR A 121 8.86 18.49 -5.52
CA TYR A 121 8.63 17.76 -4.26
C TYR A 121 7.61 16.63 -4.43
N ALA A 122 7.93 15.67 -5.29
CA ALA A 122 7.21 14.39 -5.32
C ALA A 122 7.76 13.48 -4.20
N PHE A 123 7.36 13.73 -2.94
CA PHE A 123 7.61 12.77 -1.88
C PHE A 123 6.87 11.46 -2.22
N HIS A 124 7.61 10.36 -2.22
CA HIS A 124 7.06 9.03 -2.40
C HIS A 124 6.70 8.41 -1.05
N PHE A 125 5.52 7.81 -0.96
CA PHE A 125 5.02 7.23 0.27
C PHE A 125 5.13 5.71 0.24
N ILE A 126 5.71 5.18 1.31
CA ILE A 126 5.84 3.75 1.51
C ILE A 126 5.23 3.41 2.87
N VAL A 127 4.36 2.42 2.87
CA VAL A 127 3.51 2.08 4.03
C VAL A 127 3.91 0.72 4.56
N TYR A 128 4.01 0.60 5.89
CA TYR A 128 4.22 -0.67 6.57
C TYR A 128 2.94 -1.03 7.33
N ILE A 129 2.44 -2.25 7.15
CA ILE A 129 1.24 -2.73 7.83
C ILE A 129 1.45 -4.13 8.43
N PRO A 130 0.95 -4.39 9.65
CA PRO A 130 0.72 -5.75 10.11
C PRO A 130 -0.54 -6.31 9.42
N PHE A 131 -0.41 -7.46 8.74
CA PHE A 131 -1.55 -8.12 8.11
C PHE A 131 -1.44 -9.63 8.23
N LYS A 132 -2.46 -10.25 8.85
CA LYS A 132 -2.54 -11.72 9.06
C LYS A 132 -1.26 -12.33 9.68
N GLY A 133 -0.66 -11.64 10.64
CA GLY A 133 0.54 -12.11 11.36
C GLY A 133 1.86 -11.88 10.62
N TYR A 134 1.86 -11.15 9.50
CA TYR A 134 3.06 -10.81 8.73
C TYR A 134 3.20 -9.30 8.60
N LEU A 135 4.44 -8.83 8.46
CA LEU A 135 4.73 -7.43 8.18
C LEU A 135 4.86 -7.25 6.66
N TYR A 136 4.03 -6.38 6.09
CA TYR A 136 4.10 -6.04 4.67
C TYR A 136 4.49 -4.58 4.46
N GLU A 137 5.30 -4.35 3.43
CA GLU A 137 5.58 -3.04 2.86
C GLU A 137 4.78 -2.85 1.57
N LEU A 138 4.06 -1.74 1.51
CA LEU A 138 3.26 -1.30 0.37
C LEU A 138 3.92 -0.07 -0.22
N ASP A 139 4.62 -0.30 -1.31
CA ASP A 139 5.31 0.72 -2.08
C ASP A 139 4.53 0.93 -3.40
N GLY A 140 4.02 2.16 -3.57
CA GLY A 140 3.28 2.56 -4.76
C GLY A 140 4.08 2.55 -6.07
N LEU A 141 5.38 2.24 -6.06
CA LEU A 141 6.24 2.03 -7.24
C LEU A 141 6.60 0.56 -7.49
N LYS A 142 6.08 -0.37 -6.69
CA LYS A 142 6.33 -1.82 -6.83
C LYS A 142 5.10 -2.51 -7.34
N THR A 143 5.22 -3.65 -8.02
CA THR A 143 4.05 -4.36 -8.57
C THR A 143 3.31 -5.25 -7.55
N ALA A 144 3.89 -5.44 -6.37
CA ALA A 144 3.34 -6.30 -5.32
C ALA A 144 3.79 -5.83 -3.92
N PRO A 145 3.08 -6.22 -2.85
CA PRO A 145 3.52 -6.03 -1.47
C PRO A 145 4.85 -6.76 -1.24
N ILE A 146 5.75 -6.12 -0.50
CA ILE A 146 7.00 -6.74 -0.06
C ILE A 146 6.75 -7.36 1.31
N ASP A 147 6.94 -8.67 1.42
CA ASP A 147 6.86 -9.38 2.69
C ASP A 147 8.19 -9.24 3.46
N HIS A 148 8.10 -8.82 4.71
CA HIS A 148 9.23 -8.72 5.64
C HIS A 148 9.27 -9.87 6.66
N GLY A 149 8.35 -10.83 6.53
CA GLY A 149 8.28 -12.04 7.35
C GLY A 149 7.19 -11.99 8.42
N ALA A 150 7.07 -13.10 9.14
CA ALA A 150 6.13 -13.24 10.24
C ALA A 150 6.48 -12.29 11.39
N ILE A 151 5.46 -11.75 12.03
CA ILE A 151 5.58 -11.01 13.29
C ILE A 151 5.57 -12.07 14.41
N PRO A 152 6.66 -12.19 15.20
CA PRO A 152 6.70 -13.15 16.30
C PRO A 152 5.57 -12.92 17.31
N GLU A 153 5.01 -13.99 17.88
CA GLU A 153 3.89 -13.89 18.83
C GLU A 153 4.24 -13.11 20.10
N ASP A 154 5.53 -13.06 20.45
CA ASP A 154 6.09 -12.37 21.60
C ASP A 154 6.53 -10.92 21.30
N ASN A 155 6.30 -10.44 20.08
CA ASN A 155 6.72 -9.11 19.63
C ASN A 155 5.57 -8.26 19.11
N GLU A 156 5.71 -6.95 19.27
CA GLU A 156 4.87 -6.00 18.55
C GLU A 156 5.35 -5.85 17.11
N TRP A 157 4.43 -5.62 16.17
CA TRP A 157 4.79 -5.45 14.75
C TRP A 157 5.79 -4.29 14.52
N LEU A 158 5.78 -3.29 15.40
CA LEU A 158 6.71 -2.16 15.38
C LEU A 158 8.15 -2.57 15.70
N ASP A 159 8.36 -3.63 16.49
CA ASP A 159 9.69 -4.14 16.79
C ASP A 159 10.35 -4.74 15.54
N VAL A 160 9.54 -5.30 14.64
CA VAL A 160 9.98 -5.79 13.33
C VAL A 160 10.13 -4.63 12.34
N ALA A 161 9.17 -3.70 12.29
CA ALA A 161 9.17 -2.62 11.30
C ALA A 161 10.27 -1.57 11.53
N ARG A 162 10.58 -1.24 12.79
CA ARG A 162 11.55 -0.21 13.16
C ARG A 162 12.95 -0.43 12.55
N PRO A 163 13.62 -1.60 12.69
CA PRO A 163 14.94 -1.80 12.11
C PRO A 163 14.93 -1.71 10.57
N ILE A 164 13.84 -2.13 9.91
CA ILE A 164 13.69 -2.02 8.45
C ILE A 164 13.65 -0.55 8.02
N VAL A 165 12.82 0.27 8.69
CA VAL A 165 12.73 1.71 8.42
C VAL A 165 14.05 2.40 8.72
N GLN A 166 14.71 2.07 9.82
CA GLN A 166 16.03 2.64 10.17
C GLN A 166 17.09 2.31 9.13
N GLN A 167 17.14 1.07 8.62
CA GLN A 167 18.05 0.68 7.56
C GLN A 167 17.80 1.47 6.27
N ARG A 168 16.54 1.81 5.96
CA ARG A 168 16.19 2.65 4.81
C ARG A 168 16.62 4.11 4.99
N ILE A 169 16.51 4.65 6.20
CA ILE A 169 16.93 6.04 6.52
C ILE A 169 18.46 6.20 6.46
N GLN A 170 19.22 5.14 6.75
CA GLN A 170 20.68 5.16 6.73
C GLN A 170 21.30 5.08 5.32
N LYS A 171 20.50 4.83 4.29
CA LYS A 171 20.94 4.80 2.88
C LYS A 171 20.86 6.19 2.28
#